data_AF-A0A0T1WVJ1-F1
#
_entry.id   AF-A0A0T1WVJ1-F1
#
_cell.length_a   1.000
_cell.length_b   1.000
_cell.length_c   1.000
_cell.angle_alpha   90.00
_cell.angle_beta   90.00
_cell.angle_gamma   90.00
#
_symmetry.space_group_name_H-M   'P 1'
#
loop_
_entity.id
_entity.type
_entity.pdbx_description
1 polymer ?
#
loop_
_entity_poly.entity_id
_entity_poly.type
_entity_poly.pdbx_seq_one_letter_code
_entity_poly.pdbx_strand_id
1 'polypeptide(L)'
;MSVNRFENIVALLRIRPENPVRARLDDRSVAVILDISPNWRGPDAASAAQAALSERGAGPVLLRIALPGDDDAAQEALVRLAALRPDGCVLSGCGGGADIQRLDIMLRVAEAQVGIEDGSIAILAEIGQEPGFFLSDAPLAGLSKRLQGLIFDGAALLEATGSSAKNEVAARPGAPMIMARAVAVLKASQAGIRCWEQLPDGNFSMDDLRTLRDATLADGFTGLVARNPAQLQALPRS
;
A
#
# COMPACT_ATOMS: atom_id res chain seq x y z
N MET A 1 22.01 5.86 -8.67
CA MET A 1 20.75 5.23 -9.10
C MET A 1 20.03 4.77 -7.84
N SER A 2 18.81 5.23 -7.60
CA SER A 2 18.01 4.72 -6.46
C SER A 2 17.55 3.32 -6.84
N VAL A 3 17.99 2.29 -6.12
CA VAL A 3 17.52 0.91 -6.33
C VAL A 3 16.10 0.82 -5.78
N ASN A 4 15.13 0.42 -6.59
CA ASN A 4 13.77 0.23 -6.09
C ASN A 4 13.76 -0.94 -5.12
N ARG A 5 13.61 -0.66 -3.82
CA ARG A 5 13.67 -1.68 -2.77
C ARG A 5 12.55 -2.74 -2.87
N PHE A 6 11.50 -2.43 -3.62
CA PHE A 6 10.38 -3.34 -3.86
C PHE A 6 10.43 -3.96 -5.25
N GLU A 7 11.58 -3.89 -5.95
CA GLU A 7 11.74 -4.45 -7.30
C GLU A 7 11.40 -5.94 -7.36
N ASN A 8 11.76 -6.71 -6.34
CA ASN A 8 11.49 -8.16 -6.28
C ASN A 8 10.19 -8.52 -5.54
N ILE A 9 9.38 -7.52 -5.14
CA ILE A 9 8.14 -7.79 -4.41
C ILE A 9 7.00 -8.03 -5.39
N VAL A 10 6.48 -9.24 -5.37
CA VAL A 10 5.40 -9.70 -6.27
C VAL A 10 4.04 -9.73 -5.57
N ALA A 11 4.02 -9.78 -4.25
CA ALA A 11 2.79 -9.76 -3.46
C ALA A 11 2.94 -8.96 -2.16
N LEU A 12 1.84 -8.39 -1.70
CA LEU A 12 1.75 -7.70 -0.41
C LEU A 12 0.75 -8.45 0.48
N LEU A 13 1.03 -8.50 1.78
CA LEU A 13 0.11 -9.06 2.78
C LEU A 13 -0.26 -7.98 3.78
N ARG A 14 -1.49 -7.49 3.72
CA ARG A 14 -2.06 -6.56 4.69
C ARG A 14 -2.65 -7.33 5.86
N ILE A 15 -2.22 -6.98 7.07
CA ILE A 15 -2.69 -7.58 8.33
C ILE A 15 -2.91 -6.48 9.36
N ARG A 16 -3.79 -6.74 10.33
CA ARG A 16 -3.93 -5.87 11.49
C ARG A 16 -3.02 -6.35 12.63
N PRO A 17 -2.46 -5.44 13.45
CA PRO A 17 -1.56 -5.83 14.54
C PRO A 17 -2.18 -6.80 15.55
N GLU A 18 -3.49 -6.73 15.78
CA GLU A 18 -4.22 -7.64 16.68
C GLU A 18 -4.34 -9.08 16.17
N ASN A 19 -4.10 -9.29 14.87
CA ASN A 19 -4.13 -10.60 14.22
C ASN A 19 -2.76 -10.89 13.57
N PRO A 20 -1.68 -11.00 14.37
CA PRO A 20 -0.34 -11.19 13.83
C PRO A 20 -0.26 -12.54 13.12
N VAL A 21 0.37 -12.53 11.96
CA VAL A 21 0.63 -13.74 11.21
C VAL A 21 1.82 -14.42 11.83
N ARG A 22 1.56 -15.45 12.64
CA ARG A 22 2.60 -16.29 13.26
C ARG A 22 3.41 -17.10 12.24
N ALA A 23 2.93 -17.19 11.00
CA ALA A 23 3.66 -17.83 9.93
C ALA A 23 4.80 -16.91 9.49
N ARG A 24 6.03 -17.30 9.81
CA ARG A 24 7.24 -16.67 9.29
C ARG A 24 7.16 -16.68 7.77
N LEU A 25 6.95 -15.52 7.16
CA LEU A 25 7.11 -15.35 5.72
C LEU A 25 8.62 -15.29 5.47
N ASP A 26 9.23 -16.46 5.27
CA ASP A 26 10.64 -16.59 4.89
C ASP A 26 10.88 -16.21 3.41
N ASP A 27 9.83 -15.75 2.73
CA ASP A 27 9.81 -15.36 1.33
C ASP A 27 10.08 -13.85 1.18
N ARG A 28 11.24 -13.51 0.61
CA ARG A 28 11.65 -12.12 0.35
C ARG A 28 10.89 -11.46 -0.79
N SER A 29 10.07 -12.20 -1.54
CA SER A 29 9.22 -11.66 -2.61
C SER A 29 7.87 -11.13 -2.08
N VAL A 30 7.63 -11.26 -0.78
CA VAL A 30 6.43 -10.76 -0.10
C VAL A 30 6.80 -9.66 0.90
N ALA A 31 6.09 -8.54 0.85
CA ALA A 31 6.16 -7.53 1.91
C ALA A 31 4.89 -7.55 2.76
N VAL A 32 5.04 -7.31 4.06
CA VAL A 32 3.94 -7.26 5.02
C VAL A 32 3.56 -5.81 5.29
N ILE A 33 2.27 -5.51 5.19
CA ILE A 33 1.69 -4.22 5.54
C ILE A 33 0.97 -4.38 6.88
N LEU A 34 1.47 -3.72 7.91
CA LEU A 34 0.82 -3.62 9.21
C LEU A 34 -0.15 -2.44 9.20
N ASP A 35 -1.44 -2.76 9.27
CA ASP A 35 -2.51 -1.78 9.20
C ASP A 35 -2.80 -1.15 10.56
N ILE A 36 -2.10 -0.05 10.84
CA ILE A 36 -2.30 0.79 12.02
C ILE A 36 -3.12 2.04 11.70
N SER A 37 -3.62 2.20 10.46
CA SER A 37 -4.21 3.44 9.97
C SER A 37 -5.37 3.99 10.81
N PRO A 38 -6.21 3.18 11.48
CA PRO A 38 -7.30 3.73 12.31
C PRO A 38 -6.81 4.54 13.51
N ASN A 39 -5.67 4.16 14.11
CA ASN A 39 -5.20 4.73 15.39
C ASN A 39 -3.69 5.07 15.37
N TRP A 40 -3.10 5.25 14.18
CA TRP A 40 -1.64 5.35 13.99
C TRP A 40 -0.96 6.47 14.79
N ARG A 41 -1.70 7.51 15.19
CA ARG A 41 -1.19 8.61 16.02
C ARG A 41 -0.98 8.22 17.48
N GLY A 42 -1.73 7.22 17.96
CA GLY A 42 -1.74 6.80 19.36
C GLY A 42 -0.49 6.02 19.78
N PRO A 43 -0.16 6.01 21.09
CA PRO A 43 0.99 5.27 21.61
C PRO A 43 0.89 3.76 21.36
N ASP A 44 -0.34 3.22 21.36
CA ASP A 44 -0.58 1.79 21.15
C ASP A 44 -0.20 1.32 19.75
N ALA A 45 -0.26 2.20 18.74
CA ALA A 45 0.10 1.87 17.37
C ALA A 45 1.59 1.51 17.26
N ALA A 46 2.46 2.26 17.93
CA ALA A 46 3.90 1.99 17.92
C ALA A 46 4.23 0.69 18.67
N SER A 47 3.59 0.43 19.81
CA SER A 47 3.75 -0.81 20.57
C SER A 47 3.31 -2.03 19.77
N ALA A 48 2.15 -1.94 19.10
CA ALA A 48 1.61 -3.03 18.28
C ALA A 48 2.49 -3.27 17.03
N ALA A 49 2.95 -2.20 16.38
CA ALA A 49 3.90 -2.30 15.27
C ALA A 49 5.25 -2.90 15.71
N GLN A 50 5.77 -2.51 16.88
CA GLN A 50 7.01 -3.04 17.44
C GLN A 50 6.91 -4.56 17.70
N ALA A 51 5.80 -5.03 18.24
CA ALA A 51 5.58 -6.45 18.47
C ALA A 51 5.62 -7.24 17.14
N ALA A 52 4.87 -6.77 16.14
CA ALA A 52 4.85 -7.40 14.82
C ALA A 52 6.21 -7.32 14.09
N LEU A 53 6.95 -6.21 14.25
CA LEU A 53 8.30 -6.06 13.69
C LEU A 53 9.34 -6.96 14.35
N SER A 54 9.17 -7.31 15.63
CA SER A 54 10.02 -8.27 16.33
C SER A 54 9.77 -9.72 15.90
N GLU A 55 8.55 -10.00 15.45
CA GLU A 55 8.14 -11.31 14.93
C GLU A 55 8.36 -11.45 13.41
N ARG A 56 8.97 -10.44 12.76
CA ARG A 56 9.06 -10.38 11.30
C ARG A 56 9.89 -11.52 10.70
N GLY A 57 9.44 -11.96 9.52
CA GLY A 57 10.18 -12.86 8.63
C GLY A 57 11.29 -12.14 7.86
N ALA A 58 11.72 -12.73 6.74
CA ALA A 58 12.81 -12.18 5.93
C ALA A 58 12.38 -11.04 4.98
N GLY A 59 11.07 -10.84 4.77
CA GLY A 59 10.52 -9.83 3.86
C GLY A 59 10.39 -8.43 4.47
N PRO A 60 10.23 -7.38 3.63
CA PRO A 60 10.05 -6.02 4.10
C PRO A 60 8.77 -5.83 4.91
N VAL A 61 8.78 -4.92 5.89
CA VAL A 61 7.61 -4.55 6.69
C VAL A 61 7.29 -3.07 6.50
N LEU A 62 6.06 -2.79 6.11
CA LEU A 62 5.52 -1.46 5.93
C LEU A 62 4.44 -1.17 6.97
N LEU A 63 4.36 0.10 7.40
CA LEU A 63 3.29 0.57 8.28
C LEU A 63 2.27 1.35 7.47
N ARG A 64 1.01 0.92 7.45
CA ARG A 64 -0.07 1.66 6.79
C ARG A 64 -0.65 2.68 7.76
N ILE A 65 -0.60 3.97 7.37
CA ILE A 65 -1.10 5.10 8.14
C ILE A 65 -2.16 5.84 7.34
N ALA A 66 -3.01 6.61 8.04
CA ALA A 66 -3.89 7.58 7.37
C ALA A 66 -3.12 8.86 7.02
N LEU A 67 -3.70 9.68 6.13
CA LEU A 67 -3.13 10.98 5.74
C LEU A 67 -2.76 11.83 6.99
N PRO A 68 -1.50 12.24 7.15
CA PRO A 68 -1.10 13.07 8.28
C PRO A 68 -1.63 14.50 8.13
N GLY A 69 -2.08 15.06 9.26
CA GLY A 69 -2.37 16.48 9.37
C GLY A 69 -1.09 17.29 9.48
N ASP A 70 -1.22 18.60 9.33
CA ASP A 70 -0.13 19.57 9.52
C ASP A 70 -0.09 20.00 11.00
N ASP A 71 0.19 19.04 11.87
CA ASP A 71 0.15 19.21 13.31
C ASP A 71 1.28 18.45 14.02
N ASP A 72 1.71 18.96 15.18
CA ASP A 72 2.81 18.38 15.96
C ASP A 72 2.50 16.94 16.40
N ALA A 73 1.23 16.62 16.68
CA ALA A 73 0.85 15.28 17.10
C ALA A 73 1.06 14.23 16.00
N ALA A 74 0.79 14.59 14.74
CA ALA A 74 1.10 13.77 13.57
C ALA A 74 2.62 13.61 13.38
N GLN A 75 3.38 14.70 13.54
CA GLN A 75 4.85 14.65 13.44
C GLN A 75 5.48 13.78 14.53
N GLU A 76 5.07 13.93 15.79
CA GLU A 76 5.53 13.10 16.90
C GLU A 76 5.20 11.63 16.71
N ALA A 77 4.01 11.32 16.17
CA ALA A 77 3.64 9.96 15.83
C ALA A 77 4.57 9.37 14.76
N LEU A 78 4.89 10.12 13.71
CA LEU A 78 5.85 9.67 12.69
C LEU A 78 7.25 9.46 13.27
N VAL A 79 7.70 10.30 14.22
CA VAL A 79 8.98 10.11 14.93
C VAL A 79 8.97 8.79 15.70
N ARG A 80 7.90 8.49 16.45
CA ARG A 80 7.75 7.22 17.17
C ARG A 80 7.78 6.02 16.22
N LEU A 81 7.09 6.10 15.09
CA LEU A 81 7.07 5.02 14.08
C LEU A 81 8.42 4.88 13.37
N ALA A 82 9.12 5.99 13.09
CA ALA A 82 10.44 5.98 12.48
C ALA A 82 11.50 5.33 13.38
N ALA A 83 11.37 5.47 14.71
CA ALA A 83 12.25 4.80 15.67
C ALA A 83 12.19 3.27 15.56
N LEU A 84 11.09 2.71 15.04
CA LEU A 84 10.93 1.28 14.78
C LEU A 84 11.69 0.81 13.53
N ARG A 85 12.16 1.76 12.70
CA ARG A 85 12.90 1.54 11.44
C ARG A 85 12.17 0.60 10.46
N PRO A 86 10.90 0.89 10.09
CA PRO A 86 10.20 0.10 9.08
C PRO A 86 10.85 0.28 7.70
N ASP A 87 10.67 -0.70 6.81
CA ASP A 87 11.15 -0.60 5.43
C ASP A 87 10.34 0.39 4.59
N GLY A 88 9.13 0.73 5.04
CA GLY A 88 8.31 1.74 4.39
C GLY A 88 7.01 2.06 5.11
N CYS A 89 6.25 2.94 4.49
CA CYS A 89 4.95 3.40 4.93
C CYS A 89 3.97 3.32 3.76
N VAL A 90 2.77 2.80 4.02
CA VAL A 90 1.65 2.87 3.08
C VAL A 90 0.79 4.07 3.47
N LEU A 91 0.65 5.03 2.56
CA LEU A 91 -0.19 6.21 2.74
C LEU A 91 -1.63 5.90 2.30
N SER A 92 -2.51 5.58 3.25
CA SER A 92 -3.95 5.39 3.02
C SER A 92 -4.61 6.71 2.66
N GLY A 93 -5.51 6.68 1.67
CA GLY A 93 -6.28 7.85 1.27
C GLY A 93 -5.48 8.91 0.54
N CYS A 94 -4.46 8.49 -0.23
CA CYS A 94 -3.67 9.40 -1.03
C CYS A 94 -4.50 10.00 -2.17
N GLY A 95 -4.71 11.31 -2.15
CA GLY A 95 -5.43 12.06 -3.18
C GLY A 95 -4.53 12.57 -4.31
N GLY A 96 -3.22 12.64 -4.11
CA GLY A 96 -2.29 13.02 -5.18
C GLY A 96 -0.88 13.34 -4.72
N GLY A 97 -0.14 14.04 -5.59
CA GLY A 97 1.27 14.35 -5.36
C GLY A 97 1.55 15.21 -4.12
N ALA A 98 0.63 16.12 -3.76
CA ALA A 98 0.77 16.97 -2.58
C ALA A 98 0.81 16.15 -1.28
N ASP A 99 0.00 15.10 -1.19
CA ASP A 99 -0.04 14.21 -0.03
C ASP A 99 1.25 13.41 0.10
N ILE A 100 1.76 12.92 -1.03
CA ILE A 100 3.04 12.19 -1.10
C ILE A 100 4.20 13.09 -0.67
N GLN A 101 4.24 14.34 -1.15
CA GLN A 101 5.28 15.30 -0.79
C GLN A 101 5.19 15.73 0.68
N ARG A 102 3.98 15.92 1.21
CA ARG A 102 3.79 16.18 2.65
C ARG A 102 4.38 15.04 3.47
N LEU A 103 4.04 13.80 3.16
CA LEU A 103 4.59 12.65 3.89
C LEU A 103 6.12 12.55 3.72
N ASP A 104 6.67 12.81 2.52
CA ASP A 104 8.12 12.84 2.27
C ASP A 104 8.87 13.80 3.20
N ILE A 105 8.34 15.02 3.35
CA ILE A 105 8.91 16.06 4.23
C ILE A 105 8.82 15.63 5.69
N MET A 106 7.65 15.16 6.14
CA MET A 106 7.46 14.75 7.53
C MET A 106 8.33 13.54 7.90
N LEU A 107 8.50 12.58 6.99
CA LEU A 107 9.40 11.45 7.16
C LEU A 107 10.86 11.89 7.23
N ARG A 108 11.30 12.84 6.39
CA ARG A 108 12.66 13.40 6.49
C ARG A 108 12.93 13.98 7.88
N VAL A 109 11.98 14.74 8.43
CA VAL A 109 12.10 15.29 9.79
C VAL A 109 12.14 14.17 10.83
N ALA A 110 11.25 13.18 10.72
CA ALA A 110 11.20 12.06 11.65
C ALA A 110 12.50 11.23 11.65
N GLU A 111 13.04 10.92 10.47
CA GLU A 111 14.30 10.19 10.31
C GLU A 111 15.49 10.92 10.90
N ALA A 112 15.57 12.24 10.70
CA ALA A 112 16.61 13.07 11.29
C ALA A 112 16.54 13.06 12.83
N GLN A 113 15.34 13.11 13.41
CA GLN A 113 15.16 13.08 14.87
C GLN A 113 15.57 11.75 15.50
N VAL A 114 15.39 10.63 14.78
CA VAL A 114 15.76 9.28 15.28
C VAL A 114 17.14 8.82 14.80
N GLY A 115 17.86 9.68 14.07
CA GLY A 115 19.23 9.43 13.62
C GLY A 115 19.37 8.31 12.58
N ILE A 116 18.41 8.18 11.65
CA ILE A 116 18.52 7.27 10.49
C ILE A 116 18.68 8.06 9.19
N GLU A 117 19.16 7.40 8.14
CA GLU A 117 19.50 8.04 6.86
C GLU A 117 18.26 8.62 6.16
N ASP A 118 18.37 9.82 5.55
CA ASP A 118 17.31 10.40 4.72
C ASP A 118 16.99 9.45 3.55
N GLY A 119 15.76 8.97 3.50
CA GLY A 119 15.31 8.00 2.51
C GLY A 119 15.11 6.60 3.07
N SER A 120 15.38 6.38 4.37
CA SER A 120 15.30 5.06 5.01
C SER A 120 13.91 4.45 4.96
N ILE A 121 12.85 5.25 5.02
CA ILE A 121 11.45 4.83 5.00
C ILE A 121 10.86 5.16 3.62
N ALA A 122 10.54 4.13 2.84
CA ALA A 122 9.88 4.29 1.54
C ALA A 122 8.39 4.60 1.69
N ILE A 123 7.76 5.05 0.61
CA ILE A 123 6.33 5.35 0.50
C ILE A 123 5.71 4.45 -0.58
N LEU A 124 4.65 3.74 -0.21
CA LEU A 124 3.64 3.26 -1.16
C LEU A 124 2.38 4.11 -1.01
N ALA A 125 1.84 4.63 -2.10
CA ALA A 125 0.61 5.41 -2.06
C ALA A 125 -0.60 4.50 -2.30
N GLU A 126 -1.56 4.48 -1.38
CA GLU A 126 -2.82 3.75 -1.57
C GLU A 126 -3.87 4.70 -2.14
N ILE A 127 -4.38 4.35 -3.32
CA ILE A 127 -5.27 5.17 -4.14
C ILE A 127 -6.63 4.48 -4.30
N GLY A 128 -7.68 5.24 -4.55
CA GLY A 128 -9.05 4.71 -4.71
C GLY A 128 -10.10 5.55 -4.00
N GLN A 129 -9.78 6.00 -2.77
CA GLN A 129 -10.69 6.82 -1.95
C GLN A 129 -10.97 8.20 -2.55
N GLU A 130 -10.01 8.76 -3.29
CA GLU A 130 -10.09 10.10 -3.86
C GLU A 130 -10.15 10.04 -5.41
N PRO A 131 -11.34 10.17 -6.03
CA PRO A 131 -11.49 10.10 -7.48
C PRO A 131 -10.66 11.12 -8.25
N GLY A 132 -10.37 12.28 -7.63
CA GLY A 132 -9.52 13.32 -8.20
C GLY A 132 -8.12 12.84 -8.59
N PHE A 133 -7.59 11.82 -7.90
CA PHE A 133 -6.30 11.20 -8.24
C PHE A 133 -6.28 10.67 -9.68
N PHE A 134 -7.39 10.04 -10.13
CA PHE A 134 -7.49 9.42 -11.45
C PHE A 134 -7.77 10.42 -12.57
N LEU A 135 -8.24 11.62 -12.23
CA LEU A 135 -8.54 12.68 -13.18
C LEU A 135 -7.39 13.67 -13.35
N SER A 136 -6.44 13.68 -12.41
CA SER A 136 -5.27 14.57 -12.45
C SER A 136 -4.26 14.14 -13.52
N ASP A 137 -3.78 15.10 -14.30
CA ASP A 137 -2.67 14.96 -15.24
C ASP A 137 -1.29 15.09 -14.57
N ALA A 138 -1.25 15.40 -13.27
CA ALA A 138 0.00 15.58 -12.54
C ALA A 138 0.84 14.28 -12.55
N PRO A 139 2.12 14.35 -12.95
CA PRO A 139 3.00 13.19 -12.98
C PRO A 139 3.41 12.80 -11.55
N LEU A 140 3.59 11.50 -11.32
CA LEU A 140 4.18 11.01 -10.06
C LEU A 140 5.71 10.92 -10.13
N ALA A 141 6.26 10.86 -11.35
CA ALA A 141 7.69 10.80 -11.61
C ALA A 141 8.41 11.98 -10.94
N GLY A 142 9.42 11.67 -10.12
CA GLY A 142 10.27 12.68 -9.49
C GLY A 142 9.65 13.45 -8.32
N LEU A 143 8.41 13.15 -7.92
CA LEU A 143 7.76 13.84 -6.78
C LEU A 143 8.46 13.57 -5.44
N SER A 144 8.88 12.32 -5.22
CA SER A 144 9.66 11.90 -4.07
C SER A 144 10.51 10.70 -4.46
N LYS A 145 11.75 10.67 -3.97
CA LYS A 145 12.64 9.50 -4.11
C LYS A 145 12.15 8.32 -3.25
N ARG A 146 11.29 8.56 -2.27
CA ARG A 146 10.68 7.54 -1.41
C ARG A 146 9.49 6.86 -2.05
N LEU A 147 8.83 7.48 -3.03
CA LEU A 147 7.71 6.85 -3.71
C LEU A 147 8.22 5.65 -4.53
N GLN A 148 7.84 4.44 -4.13
CA GLN A 148 8.32 3.20 -4.76
C GLN A 148 7.19 2.34 -5.35
N GLY A 149 5.92 2.71 -5.11
CA GLY A 149 4.79 2.05 -5.74
C GLY A 149 3.42 2.58 -5.33
N LEU A 150 2.40 2.04 -5.98
CA LEU A 150 0.99 2.31 -5.76
C LEU A 150 0.26 1.04 -5.30
N ILE A 151 -0.74 1.22 -4.45
CA ILE A 151 -1.73 0.19 -4.11
C ILE A 151 -3.09 0.71 -4.55
N PHE A 152 -3.74 0.02 -5.48
CA PHE A 152 -5.09 0.35 -5.91
C PHE A 152 -6.11 -0.36 -5.01
N ASP A 153 -6.89 0.41 -4.26
CA ASP A 153 -8.01 -0.07 -3.46
C ASP A 153 -9.33 0.12 -4.23
N GLY A 154 -9.73 -0.94 -4.94
CA GLY A 154 -10.97 -0.93 -5.69
C GLY A 154 -12.23 -0.81 -4.82
N ALA A 155 -12.21 -1.30 -3.58
CA ALA A 155 -13.37 -1.21 -2.68
C ALA A 155 -13.62 0.24 -2.26
N ALA A 156 -12.55 0.96 -1.92
CA ALA A 156 -12.58 2.39 -1.64
C ALA A 156 -13.11 3.22 -2.83
N LEU A 157 -12.72 2.87 -4.06
CA LEU A 157 -13.23 3.54 -5.26
C LEU A 157 -14.74 3.33 -5.44
N LEU A 158 -15.23 2.10 -5.22
CA LEU A 158 -16.66 1.81 -5.33
C LEU A 158 -17.47 2.62 -4.31
N GLU A 159 -16.96 2.72 -3.08
CA GLU A 159 -17.55 3.57 -2.04
C GLU A 159 -17.56 5.04 -2.45
N ALA A 160 -16.42 5.59 -2.88
CA ALA A 160 -16.28 6.99 -3.27
C ALA A 160 -17.16 7.39 -4.47
N THR A 161 -17.43 6.45 -5.38
CA THR A 161 -18.21 6.71 -6.60
C THR A 161 -19.67 6.26 -6.50
N GLY A 162 -20.08 5.59 -5.43
CA GLY A 162 -21.39 4.94 -5.32
C GLY A 162 -21.64 3.87 -6.38
N SER A 163 -20.58 3.33 -7.00
CA SER A 163 -20.70 2.35 -8.09
C SER A 163 -20.76 0.92 -7.54
N SER A 164 -21.41 0.03 -8.28
CA SER A 164 -21.36 -1.41 -7.99
C SER A 164 -20.12 -2.06 -8.59
N ALA A 165 -19.58 -3.08 -7.90
CA ALA A 165 -18.41 -3.84 -8.36
C ALA A 165 -18.63 -4.48 -9.75
N LYS A 166 -19.86 -4.94 -10.00
CA LYS A 166 -20.29 -5.53 -11.26
C LYS A 166 -21.51 -4.79 -11.80
N ASN A 167 -21.47 -4.48 -13.09
CA ASN A 167 -22.63 -4.04 -13.85
C ASN A 167 -23.28 -5.28 -14.46
N GLU A 168 -24.42 -5.71 -13.92
CA GLU A 168 -25.12 -6.92 -14.37
C GLU A 168 -25.62 -6.81 -15.80
N VAL A 169 -26.12 -5.65 -16.22
CA VAL A 169 -26.65 -5.43 -17.57
C VAL A 169 -25.53 -5.52 -18.62
N ALA A 170 -24.35 -4.97 -18.30
CA ALA A 170 -23.20 -4.98 -19.20
C ALA A 170 -22.27 -6.19 -18.99
N ALA A 171 -22.58 -7.07 -18.03
CA ALA A 171 -21.78 -8.24 -17.64
C ALA A 171 -20.27 -7.94 -17.44
N ARG A 172 -19.93 -6.75 -16.90
CA ARG A 172 -18.53 -6.30 -16.70
C ARG A 172 -18.37 -5.47 -15.43
N PRO A 173 -17.15 -5.18 -14.96
CA PRO A 173 -16.95 -4.19 -13.91
C PRO A 173 -17.51 -2.82 -14.28
N GLY A 174 -17.93 -2.05 -13.27
CA GLY A 174 -18.40 -0.68 -13.45
C GLY A 174 -17.40 0.20 -14.22
N ALA A 175 -17.88 1.18 -14.99
CA ALA A 175 -17.00 2.03 -15.79
C ALA A 175 -15.90 2.75 -14.98
N PRO A 176 -16.17 3.27 -13.75
CA PRO A 176 -15.12 3.84 -12.91
C PRO A 176 -14.02 2.84 -12.54
N MET A 177 -14.37 1.58 -12.23
CA MET A 177 -13.40 0.54 -11.91
C MET A 177 -12.45 0.28 -13.07
N ILE A 178 -12.98 0.13 -14.29
CA ILE A 178 -12.16 -0.11 -15.49
C ILE A 178 -11.21 1.07 -15.74
N MET A 179 -11.73 2.30 -15.70
CA MET A 179 -10.91 3.50 -15.91
C MET A 179 -9.83 3.63 -14.84
N ALA A 180 -10.18 3.47 -13.56
CA ALA A 180 -9.26 3.65 -12.45
C ALA A 180 -8.15 2.60 -12.44
N ARG A 181 -8.45 1.32 -12.73
CA ARG A 181 -7.44 0.27 -12.89
C ARG A 181 -6.43 0.64 -13.98
N ALA A 182 -6.92 1.05 -15.15
CA ALA A 182 -6.05 1.46 -16.26
C ALA A 182 -5.16 2.66 -15.87
N VAL A 183 -5.75 3.70 -15.26
CA VAL A 183 -5.00 4.90 -14.83
C VAL A 183 -3.96 4.57 -13.75
N ALA A 184 -4.28 3.68 -12.80
CA ALA A 184 -3.34 3.25 -11.77
C ALA A 184 -2.07 2.65 -12.36
N VAL A 185 -2.23 1.68 -13.27
CA VAL A 185 -1.11 1.02 -13.96
C VAL A 185 -0.33 2.01 -14.83
N LEU A 186 -1.03 2.86 -15.60
CA LEU A 186 -0.39 3.86 -16.46
C LEU A 186 0.42 4.90 -15.66
N LYS A 187 -0.11 5.40 -14.54
CA LYS A 187 0.62 6.33 -13.66
C LYS A 187 1.84 5.67 -13.00
N ALA A 188 1.71 4.41 -12.55
CA ALA A 188 2.83 3.67 -11.99
C ALA A 188 3.94 3.43 -13.03
N SER A 189 3.56 2.99 -14.23
CA SER A 189 4.47 2.79 -15.36
C SER A 189 5.18 4.08 -15.75
N GLN A 190 4.44 5.19 -15.87
CA GLN A 190 4.99 6.52 -16.19
C GLN A 190 6.01 7.01 -15.15
N ALA A 191 5.82 6.64 -13.88
CA ALA A 191 6.75 6.98 -12.80
C ALA A 191 7.87 5.96 -12.58
N GLY A 192 7.87 4.84 -13.31
CA GLY A 192 8.85 3.76 -13.13
C GLY A 192 8.73 3.04 -11.78
N ILE A 193 7.53 2.99 -11.22
CA ILE A 193 7.23 2.36 -9.93
C ILE A 193 6.26 1.18 -10.09
N ARG A 194 6.16 0.35 -9.06
CA ARG A 194 5.29 -0.85 -9.06
C ARG A 194 3.84 -0.46 -8.74
N CYS A 195 2.88 -1.26 -9.21
CA CYS A 195 1.46 -1.10 -8.86
C CYS A 195 0.87 -2.43 -8.41
N TRP A 196 0.28 -2.50 -7.22
CA TRP A 196 -0.45 -3.66 -6.75
C TRP A 196 -1.94 -3.36 -6.67
N GLU A 197 -2.77 -4.37 -6.85
CA GLU A 197 -4.20 -4.26 -6.63
C GLU A 197 -4.60 -4.94 -5.32
N GLN A 198 -5.41 -4.27 -4.51
CA GLN A 198 -5.92 -4.85 -3.29
C GLN A 198 -7.08 -5.81 -3.58
N LEU A 199 -6.99 -7.03 -3.04
CA LEU A 199 -8.11 -7.96 -3.12
C LEU A 199 -9.33 -7.36 -2.41
N PRO A 200 -10.54 -7.50 -2.98
CA PRO A 200 -11.77 -7.13 -2.30
C PRO A 200 -11.98 -7.99 -1.04
N ASP A 201 -12.78 -7.48 -0.11
CA ASP A 201 -13.27 -8.30 1.00
C ASP A 201 -14.23 -9.37 0.47
N GLY A 202 -14.10 -10.60 0.97
CA GLY A 202 -14.95 -11.70 0.58
C GLY A 202 -14.30 -13.07 0.76
N ASN A 203 -15.14 -14.10 0.64
CA ASN A 203 -14.69 -15.48 0.58
C ASN A 203 -14.51 -15.87 -0.88
N PHE A 204 -13.27 -16.21 -1.24
CA PHE A 204 -12.91 -16.65 -2.58
C PHE A 204 -12.45 -18.09 -2.53
N SER A 205 -12.85 -18.89 -3.51
CA SER A 205 -12.20 -20.17 -3.73
C SER A 205 -10.75 -19.97 -4.22
N MET A 206 -9.95 -21.03 -4.17
CA MET A 206 -8.60 -21.02 -4.73
C MET A 206 -8.60 -20.66 -6.23
N ASP A 207 -9.61 -21.13 -6.97
CA ASP A 207 -9.70 -20.90 -8.41
C ASP A 207 -10.17 -19.48 -8.75
N ASP A 208 -11.03 -18.89 -7.91
CA ASP A 208 -11.40 -17.48 -8.02
C ASP A 208 -10.17 -16.58 -7.83
N LEU A 209 -9.34 -16.88 -6.82
CA LEU A 209 -8.12 -16.11 -6.54
C LEU A 209 -7.08 -16.23 -7.65
N ARG A 210 -6.93 -17.41 -8.26
CA ARG A 210 -6.06 -17.60 -9.44
C ARG A 210 -6.57 -16.81 -10.63
N THR A 211 -7.87 -16.86 -10.90
CA THR A 211 -8.48 -16.11 -12.00
C THR A 211 -8.32 -14.60 -11.82
N LEU A 212 -8.57 -14.11 -10.60
CA LEU A 212 -8.36 -12.70 -10.24
C LEU A 212 -6.90 -12.29 -10.43
N ARG A 213 -5.95 -13.10 -9.94
CA ARG A 213 -4.51 -12.86 -10.13
C ARG A 213 -4.16 -12.75 -11.60
N ASP A 214 -4.55 -13.73 -12.40
CA ASP A 214 -4.16 -13.78 -13.82
C ASP A 214 -4.73 -12.58 -14.59
N ALA A 215 -5.96 -12.17 -14.29
CA ALA A 215 -6.57 -10.97 -14.84
C ALA A 215 -5.82 -9.69 -14.39
N THR A 216 -5.50 -9.57 -13.09
CA THR A 216 -4.75 -8.43 -12.54
C THR A 216 -3.34 -8.31 -13.14
N LEU A 217 -2.64 -9.43 -13.32
CA LEU A 217 -1.33 -9.43 -13.99
C LEU A 217 -1.45 -9.09 -15.48
N ALA A 218 -2.48 -9.60 -16.17
CA ALA A 218 -2.73 -9.27 -17.57
C ALA A 218 -3.05 -7.79 -17.79
N ASP A 219 -3.71 -7.13 -16.82
CA ASP A 219 -3.97 -5.69 -16.83
C ASP A 219 -2.71 -4.84 -16.55
N GLY A 220 -1.58 -5.46 -16.21
CA GLY A 220 -0.29 -4.80 -16.03
C GLY A 220 0.06 -4.41 -14.59
N PHE A 221 -0.71 -4.89 -13.59
CA PHE A 221 -0.30 -4.79 -12.20
C PHE A 221 0.88 -5.72 -11.91
N THR A 222 1.72 -5.33 -10.95
CA THR A 222 2.81 -6.16 -10.42
C THR A 222 2.28 -7.41 -9.72
N GLY A 223 1.12 -7.30 -9.06
CA GLY A 223 0.51 -8.38 -8.31
C GLY A 223 -0.61 -7.89 -7.40
N LEU A 224 -0.90 -8.67 -6.37
CA LEU A 224 -2.04 -8.47 -5.48
C LEU A 224 -1.63 -8.17 -4.04
N VAL A 225 -2.49 -7.44 -3.33
CA VAL A 225 -2.45 -7.30 -1.87
C VAL A 225 -3.46 -8.27 -1.26
N ALA A 226 -2.96 -9.32 -0.62
CA ALA A 226 -3.74 -10.24 0.19
C ALA A 226 -4.13 -9.58 1.51
N ARG A 227 -5.32 -9.89 2.02
CA ARG A 227 -5.84 -9.38 3.30
C ARG A 227 -5.65 -10.36 4.46
N ASN A 228 -5.24 -11.59 4.16
CA ASN A 228 -4.95 -12.61 5.15
C ASN A 228 -3.98 -13.67 4.60
N PRO A 229 -3.36 -14.48 5.48
CA PRO A 229 -2.41 -15.52 5.05
C PRO A 229 -3.01 -16.58 4.13
N ALA A 230 -4.29 -16.92 4.29
CA ALA A 230 -4.93 -17.94 3.46
C ALA A 230 -5.04 -17.46 2.01
N GLN A 231 -5.42 -16.19 1.79
CA GLN A 231 -5.39 -15.56 0.47
C GLN A 231 -3.97 -15.52 -0.09
N LEU A 232 -2.97 -15.15 0.71
CA LEU A 232 -1.58 -15.13 0.24
C LEU A 232 -1.09 -16.52 -0.19
N GLN A 233 -1.37 -17.55 0.60
CA GLN A 233 -1.02 -18.94 0.26
C GLN A 233 -1.73 -19.44 -0.99
N ALA A 234 -2.94 -18.91 -1.24
CA ALA A 234 -3.74 -19.26 -2.38
C ALA A 234 -3.27 -18.63 -3.70
N LEU A 235 -2.55 -17.50 -3.64
CA LEU A 235 -1.94 -16.85 -4.79
C LEU A 235 -0.68 -17.62 -5.19
N PRO A 236 -0.68 -18.37 -6.32
CA PRO A 236 0.51 -19.12 -6.71
C PRO A 236 1.64 -18.15 -7.04
N ARG A 237 2.82 -18.42 -6.50
CA ARG A 237 4.04 -17.64 -6.73
C ARG A 237 4.60 -18.04 -8.09
N SER A 238 4.66 -17.09 -9.04
CA SER A 238 5.31 -17.29 -10.35
C SER A 238 6.81 -17.44 -10.19
#